data_AF-A0A084EJ50-F1
#
_entry.id   AF-A0A084EJ50-F1
#
_cell.length_a   1.000
_cell.length_b   1.000
_cell.length_c   1.000
_cell.angle_alpha   90.00
_cell.angle_beta   90.00
_cell.angle_gamma   90.00
#
_symmetry.space_group_name_H-M   'P 1'
#
loop_
_entity.id
_entity.type
_entity.pdbx_description
1 polymer ?
#
loop_
_entity_poly.entity_id
_entity_poly.type
_entity_poly.pdbx_seq_one_letter_code
_entity_poly.pdbx_strand_id
1 'polypeptide(L)'
;MKKPINLSIYITLKTYNDIKNKVKKITEIPKQNIDYLPFSNKKRVYFNENDNSFYLYKKNKLNKWKINLKFIKIQFNQEFIEYMNLILDKAIFEAKTIFKKDKDDICFKEKQNGTLKSAIYSIINKFAYFEGELDIFDFVTEIFIRVLSGHYLIDGNKRTSLMILILLLKQFGYYFYWSNQNNIFFIQNYKKHIEKDLEIFTYELQEKNKVEYITLEIKKWIYSKTMIDLNFK
;
A
#
# COMPACT_ATOMS: atom_id res chain seq x y z
N MET A 1 -31.38 -1.47 -8.96
CA MET A 1 -30.20 -1.16 -8.12
C MET A 1 -28.93 -1.66 -8.80
N LYS A 2 -27.83 -0.92 -8.75
CA LYS A 2 -26.54 -1.41 -9.28
C LYS A 2 -25.92 -2.43 -8.32
N LYS A 3 -25.19 -3.42 -8.85
CA LYS A 3 -24.55 -4.46 -8.04
C LYS A 3 -23.66 -3.83 -6.95
N PRO A 4 -23.68 -4.36 -5.72
CA PRO A 4 -22.82 -3.87 -4.64
C PRO A 4 -21.35 -4.07 -5.00
N ILE A 5 -20.51 -3.15 -4.53
CA ILE A 5 -19.06 -3.23 -4.62
C ILE A 5 -18.57 -3.92 -3.35
N ASN A 6 -17.95 -5.08 -3.49
CA ASN A 6 -17.35 -5.79 -2.36
C ASN A 6 -15.87 -5.42 -2.28
N LEU A 7 -15.45 -4.91 -1.13
CA LEU A 7 -14.08 -4.49 -0.86
C LEU A 7 -13.52 -5.29 0.30
N SER A 8 -12.31 -5.82 0.14
CA SER A 8 -11.54 -6.44 1.21
C SER A 8 -10.40 -5.51 1.59
N ILE A 9 -10.32 -5.17 2.87
CA ILE A 9 -9.29 -4.29 3.42
C ILE A 9 -8.50 -5.08 4.45
N TYR A 10 -7.20 -5.18 4.25
CA TYR A 10 -6.30 -5.84 5.19
C TYR A 10 -5.91 -4.87 6.30
N ILE A 11 -6.02 -5.34 7.54
CA ILE A 11 -5.77 -4.55 8.74
C ILE A 11 -4.93 -5.34 9.75
N THR A 12 -4.22 -4.63 10.63
CA THR A 12 -3.45 -5.24 11.71
C THR A 12 -4.34 -5.70 12.85
N LEU A 13 -3.79 -6.48 13.81
CA LEU A 13 -4.51 -6.89 15.01
C LEU A 13 -4.98 -5.69 15.83
N LYS A 14 -4.15 -4.66 15.96
CA LYS A 14 -4.50 -3.41 16.64
C LYS A 14 -5.74 -2.78 16.00
N THR A 15 -5.70 -2.49 14.70
CA THR A 15 -6.83 -1.89 13.98
C THR A 15 -8.07 -2.79 14.05
N TYR A 16 -7.89 -4.11 14.02
CA TYR A 16 -9.00 -5.06 14.19
C TYR A 16 -9.63 -4.94 15.59
N ASN A 17 -8.82 -4.85 16.65
CA ASN A 17 -9.28 -4.67 18.02
C ASN A 17 -9.94 -3.31 18.23
N ASP A 18 -9.39 -2.25 17.64
CA ASP A 18 -10.02 -0.91 17.65
C ASP A 18 -11.39 -0.94 16.98
N ILE A 19 -11.50 -1.57 15.80
CA ILE A 19 -12.79 -1.75 15.14
C ILE A 19 -13.72 -2.62 16.00
N LYS A 20 -13.24 -3.72 16.58
CA LYS A 20 -14.10 -4.61 17.36
C LYS A 20 -14.61 -3.96 18.66
N ASN A 21 -13.77 -3.19 19.34
CA ASN A 21 -14.02 -2.71 20.70
C ASN A 21 -14.53 -1.26 20.74
N LYS A 22 -14.02 -0.38 19.86
CA LYS A 22 -14.38 1.04 19.82
C LYS A 22 -15.51 1.31 18.83
N VAL A 23 -15.60 0.51 17.77
CA VAL A 23 -16.58 0.69 16.69
C VAL A 23 -17.73 -0.29 16.88
N LYS A 24 -18.75 0.12 17.66
CA LYS A 24 -19.97 -0.68 17.84
C LYS A 24 -20.76 -0.83 16.54
N LYS A 25 -20.55 0.11 15.62
CA LYS A 25 -21.13 0.11 14.28
C LYS A 25 -20.10 0.64 13.29
N ILE A 26 -19.90 -0.07 12.17
CA ILE A 26 -19.00 0.32 11.05
C ILE A 26 -19.17 1.81 10.63
N THR A 27 -20.34 2.37 10.91
CA THR A 27 -20.79 3.77 10.77
C THR A 27 -19.94 4.81 11.49
N GLU A 28 -19.21 4.41 12.53
CA GLU A 28 -18.41 5.30 13.37
C GLU A 28 -16.96 5.42 12.90
N ILE A 29 -16.49 4.51 12.02
CA ILE A 29 -15.12 4.49 11.49
C ILE A 29 -14.72 5.85 10.86
N PRO A 30 -15.56 6.47 9.98
CA PRO A 30 -15.20 7.76 9.40
C PRO A 30 -15.22 8.92 10.39
N LYS A 31 -15.97 8.79 11.50
CA LYS A 31 -16.15 9.83 12.53
C LYS A 31 -15.09 9.74 13.63
N GLN A 32 -14.56 8.54 13.89
CA GLN A 32 -13.65 8.25 14.99
C GLN A 32 -12.16 8.32 14.59
N ASN A 33 -11.84 8.68 13.35
CA ASN A 33 -10.46 8.78 12.87
C ASN A 33 -9.66 7.48 13.07
N ILE A 34 -10.34 6.33 13.15
CA ILE A 34 -9.73 5.01 13.32
C ILE A 34 -9.10 4.64 11.98
N ASP A 35 -7.78 4.44 12.01
CA ASP A 35 -6.87 4.22 10.89
C ASP A 35 -7.57 3.96 9.55
N TYR A 36 -7.94 5.08 8.95
CA TYR A 36 -7.78 5.43 7.56
C TYR A 36 -8.50 4.58 6.51
N LEU A 37 -9.72 5.05 6.22
CA LEU A 37 -10.44 4.79 4.98
C LEU A 37 -10.41 6.04 4.06
N PRO A 38 -9.29 6.35 3.36
CA PRO A 38 -9.20 7.54 2.50
C PRO A 38 -10.03 7.36 1.22
N PHE A 39 -11.31 7.68 1.31
CA PHE A 39 -12.19 7.72 0.15
C PHE A 39 -11.89 8.99 -0.68
N SER A 40 -11.84 8.84 -2.00
CA SER A 40 -11.50 9.95 -2.89
C SER A 40 -12.46 11.13 -2.81
N ASN A 41 -11.93 12.34 -2.64
CA ASN A 41 -12.67 13.62 -2.69
C ASN A 41 -13.55 13.78 -3.95
N LYS A 42 -13.29 13.03 -5.04
CA LYS A 42 -14.12 13.05 -6.26
C LYS A 42 -15.38 12.18 -6.19
N LYS A 43 -15.48 11.26 -5.23
CA LYS A 43 -16.67 10.46 -4.96
C LYS A 43 -17.12 10.71 -3.52
N ARG A 44 -18.32 11.27 -3.34
CA ARG A 44 -18.89 11.42 -2.00
C ARG A 44 -19.26 10.03 -1.49
N VAL A 45 -18.53 9.54 -0.50
CA VAL A 45 -18.98 8.39 0.30
C VAL A 45 -19.94 8.92 1.34
N TYR A 46 -21.16 8.42 1.29
CA TYR A 46 -22.18 8.68 2.29
C TYR A 46 -22.58 7.37 2.90
N PHE A 47 -22.76 7.38 4.21
CA PHE A 47 -23.13 6.23 4.99
C PHE A 47 -24.62 6.31 5.34
N ASN A 48 -25.38 5.24 5.12
CA ASN A 48 -26.81 5.19 5.43
C ASN A 48 -27.03 4.46 6.76
N GLU A 49 -27.44 5.21 7.78
CA GLU A 49 -27.67 4.70 9.15
C GLU A 49 -28.77 3.63 9.22
N ASN A 50 -29.74 3.66 8.30
CA ASN A 50 -30.89 2.76 8.33
C ASN A 50 -30.54 1.32 7.91
N ASP A 51 -29.55 1.14 7.02
CA ASP A 51 -29.19 -0.16 6.45
C ASP A 51 -27.72 -0.56 6.71
N ASN A 52 -27.04 0.18 7.58
CA ASN A 52 -25.64 -0.02 7.93
C ASN A 52 -24.70 -0.18 6.74
N SER A 53 -24.93 0.58 5.65
CA SER A 53 -24.18 0.44 4.40
C SER A 53 -23.52 1.74 3.94
N PHE A 54 -22.34 1.63 3.34
CA PHE A 54 -21.68 2.73 2.65
C PHE A 54 -22.19 2.87 1.21
N TYR A 55 -22.28 4.10 0.73
CA TYR A 55 -22.72 4.42 -0.63
C TYR A 55 -21.79 5.41 -1.31
N LEU A 56 -21.46 5.16 -2.58
CA LEU A 56 -20.77 6.13 -3.43
C LEU A 56 -21.75 6.91 -4.29
N TYR A 57 -21.50 8.22 -4.39
CA TYR A 57 -22.18 9.12 -5.32
C TYR A 57 -21.18 9.76 -6.29
N LYS A 58 -21.58 9.84 -7.55
CA LYS A 58 -20.95 10.76 -8.51
C LYS A 58 -21.58 12.14 -8.28
N LYS A 59 -20.77 13.22 -8.31
CA LYS A 59 -21.15 14.61 -7.99
C LYS A 59 -22.52 15.07 -8.51
N ASN A 60 -22.97 14.52 -9.65
CA ASN A 60 -24.25 14.87 -10.32
C ASN A 60 -25.16 13.67 -10.63
N LYS A 61 -25.13 12.53 -9.90
CA LYS A 61 -26.04 11.40 -10.17
C LYS A 61 -26.74 10.88 -8.91
N LEU A 62 -28.05 10.63 -9.02
CA LEU A 62 -28.89 9.86 -8.08
C LEU A 62 -28.47 8.38 -7.92
N ASN A 63 -27.53 7.92 -8.75
CA ASN A 63 -27.04 6.54 -8.74
C ASN A 63 -26.14 6.29 -7.53
N LYS A 64 -26.67 5.57 -6.55
CA LYS A 64 -25.94 5.10 -5.36
C LYS A 64 -25.31 3.73 -5.64
N TRP A 65 -24.04 3.55 -5.30
CA TRP A 65 -23.39 2.23 -5.28
C TRP A 65 -23.20 1.79 -3.84
N LYS A 66 -23.86 0.71 -3.41
CA LYS A 66 -23.63 0.11 -2.11
C LYS A 66 -22.21 -0.48 -2.08
N ILE A 67 -21.45 -0.18 -1.03
CA ILE A 67 -20.14 -0.75 -0.74
C ILE A 67 -20.30 -1.69 0.46
N ASN A 68 -19.88 -2.93 0.28
CA ASN A 68 -19.72 -3.90 1.35
C ASN A 68 -18.23 -3.98 1.71
N LEU A 69 -17.88 -3.62 2.94
CA LEU A 69 -16.52 -3.72 3.45
C LEU A 69 -16.34 -5.04 4.20
N LYS A 70 -15.28 -5.79 3.88
CA LYS A 70 -14.80 -6.94 4.63
C LYS A 70 -13.41 -6.61 5.16
N PHE A 71 -13.26 -6.60 6.49
CA PHE A 71 -11.96 -6.46 7.13
C PHE A 71 -11.29 -7.83 7.24
N ILE A 72 -10.03 -7.90 6.82
CA ILE A 72 -9.21 -9.10 6.90
C ILE A 72 -8.05 -8.81 7.84
N LYS A 73 -8.00 -9.50 8.98
CA LYS A 73 -6.87 -9.40 9.89
C LYS A 73 -5.67 -10.11 9.27
N ILE A 74 -4.53 -9.43 9.16
CA ILE A 74 -3.26 -10.07 8.78
C ILE A 74 -2.79 -10.98 9.90
N GLN A 75 -2.36 -12.18 9.53
CA GLN A 75 -1.61 -13.08 10.38
C GLN A 75 -0.17 -13.13 9.83
N PHE A 76 0.80 -12.61 10.58
CA PHE A 76 2.20 -12.65 10.19
C PHE A 76 2.76 -14.05 10.47
N ASN A 77 2.45 -14.99 9.58
CA ASN A 77 2.81 -16.40 9.67
C ASN A 77 3.54 -16.86 8.38
N GLN A 78 3.84 -18.16 8.29
CA GLN A 78 4.51 -18.76 7.14
C GLN A 78 3.71 -18.58 5.83
N GLU A 79 2.38 -18.71 5.87
CA GLU A 79 1.52 -18.50 4.69
C GLU A 79 1.62 -17.05 4.19
N PHE A 80 1.68 -16.08 5.10
CA PHE A 80 1.86 -14.68 4.74
C PHE A 80 3.24 -14.40 4.15
N ILE A 81 4.29 -15.09 4.63
CA ILE A 81 5.63 -15.02 4.02
C ILE A 81 5.61 -15.51 2.58
N GLU A 82 4.98 -16.66 2.33
CA GLU A 82 4.84 -17.22 0.99
C GLU A 82 4.05 -16.30 0.07
N TYR A 83 2.95 -15.74 0.58
CA TYR A 83 2.16 -14.73 -0.11
C TYR A 83 2.98 -13.47 -0.45
N MET A 84 3.77 -12.97 0.49
CA MET A 84 4.66 -11.83 0.28
C MET A 84 5.73 -12.13 -0.78
N ASN A 85 6.29 -13.34 -0.80
CA ASN A 85 7.25 -13.75 -1.83
C ASN A 85 6.64 -13.69 -3.24
N LEU A 86 5.37 -14.10 -3.41
CA LEU A 86 4.67 -13.97 -4.68
C LEU A 86 4.50 -12.50 -5.11
N ILE A 87 4.24 -11.60 -4.14
CA ILE A 87 4.15 -10.15 -4.41
C ILE A 87 5.51 -9.60 -4.86
N LEU A 88 6.60 -10.00 -4.21
CA LEU A 88 7.95 -9.56 -4.55
C LEU A 88 8.35 -10.03 -5.96
N ASP A 89 8.14 -11.31 -6.27
CA ASP A 89 8.47 -11.88 -7.57
C ASP A 89 7.67 -11.17 -8.68
N LYS A 90 6.38 -10.90 -8.43
CA LYS A 90 5.55 -10.10 -9.34
C LYS A 90 6.05 -8.66 -9.47
N ALA A 91 6.46 -8.02 -8.38
CA ALA A 91 6.94 -6.64 -8.40
C ALA A 91 8.21 -6.48 -9.22
N ILE A 92 9.16 -7.41 -9.08
CA ILE A 92 10.39 -7.43 -9.88
C ILE A 92 10.04 -7.62 -11.36
N PHE A 93 9.14 -8.56 -11.66
CA PHE A 93 8.67 -8.78 -13.03
C PHE A 93 8.04 -7.51 -13.64
N GLU A 94 7.10 -6.87 -12.95
CA GLU A 94 6.42 -5.65 -13.40
C GLU A 94 7.40 -4.46 -13.53
N ALA A 95 8.34 -4.32 -12.59
CA ALA A 95 9.38 -3.29 -12.69
C ALA A 95 10.25 -3.53 -13.93
N LYS A 96 10.63 -4.78 -14.20
CA LYS A 96 11.40 -5.17 -15.38
C LYS A 96 10.65 -4.89 -16.67
N THR A 97 9.37 -5.25 -16.78
CA THR A 97 8.58 -5.09 -18.03
C THR A 97 8.39 -3.62 -18.39
N ILE A 98 8.17 -2.78 -17.38
CA ILE A 98 7.84 -1.37 -17.56
C ILE A 98 9.09 -0.54 -17.84
N PHE A 99 10.16 -0.76 -17.09
CA PHE A 99 11.31 0.14 -17.09
C PHE A 99 12.46 -0.35 -17.97
N LYS A 100 12.28 -1.47 -18.70
CA LYS A 100 13.27 -1.92 -19.68
C LYS A 100 13.34 -0.96 -20.86
N LYS A 101 14.53 -0.39 -21.06
CA LYS A 101 15.03 0.02 -22.37
C LYS A 101 16.02 -1.07 -22.79
N ASP A 102 15.65 -1.86 -23.78
CA ASP A 102 16.45 -2.83 -24.54
C ASP A 102 17.69 -3.48 -23.87
N LYS A 103 17.58 -4.81 -23.70
CA LYS A 103 18.62 -5.86 -23.69
C LYS A 103 19.39 -6.30 -22.43
N ASP A 104 19.51 -5.55 -21.33
CA ASP A 104 20.24 -6.09 -20.17
C ASP A 104 19.33 -6.58 -19.03
N ASP A 105 19.25 -7.90 -18.87
CA ASP A 105 18.49 -8.58 -17.81
C ASP A 105 19.15 -8.45 -16.41
N ILE A 106 20.37 -7.93 -16.37
CA ILE A 106 21.23 -7.94 -15.19
C ILE A 106 20.75 -6.92 -14.16
N CYS A 107 20.21 -5.77 -14.57
CA CYS A 107 19.81 -4.68 -13.66
C CYS A 107 18.90 -5.16 -12.52
N PHE A 108 17.87 -5.96 -12.82
CA PHE A 108 16.88 -6.40 -11.83
C PHE A 108 17.26 -7.71 -11.12
N LYS A 109 18.49 -8.19 -11.29
CA LYS A 109 19.00 -9.35 -10.58
C LYS A 109 19.51 -8.94 -9.20
N GLU A 110 19.24 -9.76 -8.19
CA GLU A 110 19.83 -9.57 -6.87
C GLU A 110 21.37 -9.70 -6.95
N LYS A 111 22.09 -8.82 -6.24
CA LYS A 111 23.55 -8.90 -6.09
C LYS A 111 23.96 -10.21 -5.39
N GLN A 112 23.15 -10.60 -4.41
CA GLN A 112 23.28 -11.86 -3.69
C GLN A 112 21.89 -12.48 -3.59
N ASN A 113 21.73 -13.66 -4.17
CA ASN A 113 20.44 -14.34 -4.27
C ASN A 113 19.79 -14.53 -2.89
N GLY A 114 18.52 -14.15 -2.79
CA GLY A 114 17.69 -14.37 -1.60
C GLY A 114 17.84 -13.30 -0.52
N THR A 115 18.68 -12.28 -0.72
CA THR A 115 18.86 -11.20 0.26
C THR A 115 17.63 -10.32 0.40
N LEU A 116 16.92 -10.07 -0.71
CA LEU A 116 15.67 -9.32 -0.68
C LEU A 116 14.60 -10.10 0.10
N LYS A 117 14.37 -11.37 -0.23
CA LYS A 117 13.40 -12.22 0.47
C LYS A 117 13.72 -12.36 1.95
N SER A 118 15.00 -12.51 2.30
CA SER A 118 15.46 -12.58 3.69
C SER A 118 15.20 -11.28 4.47
N ALA A 119 15.40 -10.12 3.84
CA ALA A 119 15.10 -8.84 4.46
C ALA A 119 13.60 -8.66 4.75
N ILE A 120 12.75 -9.11 3.83
CA ILE A 120 11.29 -9.09 4.01
C ILE A 120 10.84 -10.06 5.09
N TYR A 121 11.40 -11.28 5.10
CA TYR A 121 11.18 -12.26 6.16
C TYR A 121 11.51 -11.70 7.55
N SER A 122 12.64 -10.99 7.68
CA SER A 122 13.03 -10.32 8.93
C SER A 122 12.00 -9.29 9.39
N ILE A 123 11.42 -8.51 8.47
CA ILE A 123 10.36 -7.55 8.80
C ILE A 123 9.09 -8.28 9.22
N ILE A 124 8.66 -9.30 8.48
CA ILE A 124 7.45 -10.07 8.83
C ILE A 124 7.59 -10.66 10.23
N ASN A 125 8.73 -11.26 10.56
CA ASN A 125 9.00 -11.77 11.90
C ASN A 125 8.98 -10.67 12.96
N LYS A 126 9.59 -9.50 12.69
CA LYS A 126 9.50 -8.35 13.60
C LYS A 126 8.04 -8.01 13.92
N PHE A 127 7.17 -7.96 12.91
CA PHE A 127 5.75 -7.67 13.08
C PHE A 127 4.96 -8.82 13.72
N ALA A 128 5.40 -10.07 13.57
CA ALA A 128 4.78 -11.22 14.23
C ALA A 128 4.93 -11.17 15.76
N TYR A 129 6.04 -10.60 16.25
CA TYR A 129 6.32 -10.45 17.68
C TYR A 129 6.05 -9.04 18.22
N PHE A 130 5.54 -8.12 17.39
CA PHE A 130 5.31 -6.74 17.82
C PHE A 130 4.01 -6.63 18.63
N GLU A 131 4.12 -6.26 19.91
CA GLU A 131 2.96 -6.11 20.81
C GLU A 131 2.34 -4.70 20.80
N GLY A 132 2.96 -3.74 20.10
CA GLY A 132 2.52 -2.35 20.10
C GLY A 132 1.49 -1.99 19.01
N GLU A 133 1.18 -0.70 18.98
CA GLU A 133 0.07 -0.11 18.22
C GLU A 133 0.43 0.25 16.76
N LEU A 134 0.80 -0.73 15.92
CA LEU A 134 1.09 -0.49 14.49
C LEU A 134 -0.13 -0.66 13.58
N ASP A 135 -0.22 0.21 12.58
CA ASP A 135 -1.18 0.12 11.48
C ASP A 135 -0.57 -0.58 10.24
N ILE A 136 -1.38 -0.77 9.20
CA ILE A 136 -0.92 -1.42 7.97
C ILE A 136 0.11 -0.58 7.19
N PHE A 137 0.06 0.74 7.33
CA PHE A 137 1.00 1.65 6.69
C PHE A 137 2.36 1.63 7.38
N ASP A 138 2.45 1.34 8.67
CA ASP A 138 3.72 1.09 9.35
C ASP A 138 4.44 -0.11 8.70
N PHE A 139 3.71 -1.21 8.53
CA PHE A 139 4.24 -2.41 7.87
C PHE A 139 4.67 -2.13 6.43
N VAL A 140 3.81 -1.51 5.63
CA VAL A 140 4.10 -1.20 4.22
C VAL A 140 5.26 -0.20 4.10
N THR A 141 5.36 0.79 4.99
CA THR A 141 6.44 1.77 5.02
C THR A 141 7.77 1.10 5.34
N GLU A 142 7.81 0.22 6.34
CA GLU A 142 9.04 -0.47 6.72
C GLU A 142 9.56 -1.37 5.60
N ILE A 143 8.66 -2.10 4.92
CA ILE A 143 9.00 -2.88 3.72
C ILE A 143 9.56 -1.97 2.63
N PHE A 144 8.86 -0.87 2.32
CA PHE A 144 9.28 0.06 1.27
C PHE A 144 10.66 0.67 1.55
N ILE A 145 10.89 1.17 2.77
CA ILE A 145 12.18 1.75 3.18
C ILE A 145 13.29 0.70 3.10
N ARG A 146 13.03 -0.52 3.59
CA ARG A 146 14.02 -1.60 3.56
C ARG A 146 14.49 -1.90 2.15
N VAL A 147 13.57 -2.01 1.18
CA VAL A 147 13.93 -2.24 -0.22
C VAL A 147 14.60 -1.02 -0.84
N LEU A 148 14.10 0.18 -0.54
CA LEU A 148 14.63 1.42 -1.09
C LEU A 148 16.09 1.67 -0.69
N SER A 149 16.46 1.41 0.56
CA SER A 149 17.81 1.65 1.10
C SER A 149 18.74 0.42 1.07
N GLY A 150 18.19 -0.79 0.92
CA GLY A 150 18.95 -2.04 1.02
C GLY A 150 19.84 -2.37 -0.18
N HIS A 151 19.68 -1.67 -1.31
CA HIS A 151 20.49 -1.86 -2.52
C HIS A 151 20.64 -3.33 -2.97
N TYR A 152 19.58 -4.14 -2.83
CA TYR A 152 19.56 -5.59 -3.08
C TYR A 152 19.83 -5.97 -4.54
N LEU A 153 19.37 -5.14 -5.48
CA LEU A 153 19.52 -5.37 -6.91
C LEU A 153 20.77 -4.69 -7.45
N ILE A 154 21.30 -5.21 -8.56
CA ILE A 154 22.42 -4.59 -9.28
C ILE A 154 22.07 -3.14 -9.68
N ASP A 155 20.85 -2.93 -10.19
CA ASP A 155 20.25 -1.62 -10.44
C ASP A 155 18.71 -1.69 -10.29
N GLY A 156 17.99 -0.57 -10.43
CA GLY A 156 16.53 -0.56 -10.39
C GLY A 156 15.92 -0.71 -9.00
N ASN A 157 16.71 -0.55 -7.93
CA ASN A 157 16.25 -0.63 -6.54
C ASN A 157 15.07 0.32 -6.25
N LYS A 158 15.16 1.59 -6.67
CA LYS A 158 14.08 2.60 -6.50
C LYS A 158 12.80 2.20 -7.24
N ARG A 159 12.92 1.66 -8.44
CA ARG A 159 11.79 1.22 -9.28
C ARG A 159 11.12 -0.01 -8.68
N THR A 160 11.93 -0.95 -8.19
CA THR A 160 11.45 -2.17 -7.55
C THR A 160 10.79 -1.88 -6.22
N SER A 161 11.38 -1.03 -5.36
CA SER A 161 10.77 -0.63 -4.10
C SER A 161 9.42 0.04 -4.31
N LEU A 162 9.31 0.94 -5.30
CA LEU A 162 8.04 1.54 -5.67
C LEU A 162 7.02 0.51 -6.17
N MET A 163 7.44 -0.45 -7.00
CA MET A 163 6.54 -1.46 -7.53
C MET A 163 6.04 -2.40 -6.44
N ILE A 164 6.90 -2.79 -5.49
CA ILE A 164 6.54 -3.56 -4.31
C ILE A 164 5.49 -2.79 -3.50
N LEU A 165 5.73 -1.50 -3.23
CA LEU A 165 4.80 -0.64 -2.51
C LEU A 165 3.43 -0.55 -3.21
N ILE A 166 3.40 -0.33 -4.53
CA ILE A 166 2.17 -0.29 -5.33
C ILE A 166 1.39 -1.61 -5.21
N LEU A 167 2.06 -2.74 -5.39
CA LEU A 167 1.41 -4.04 -5.36
C LEU A 167 0.94 -4.42 -3.94
N LEU A 168 1.71 -4.10 -2.90
CA LEU A 168 1.31 -4.34 -1.52
C LEU A 168 0.05 -3.57 -1.14
N LEU A 169 0.03 -2.27 -1.43
CA LEU A 169 -1.17 -1.44 -1.21
C LEU A 169 -2.37 -2.04 -1.94
N LYS A 170 -2.20 -2.43 -3.21
CA LYS A 170 -3.26 -3.08 -4.00
C LYS A 170 -3.80 -4.34 -3.34
N GLN A 171 -2.92 -5.21 -2.88
CA GLN A 171 -3.31 -6.43 -2.19
C GLN A 171 -4.05 -6.15 -0.88
N PHE A 172 -3.68 -5.06 -0.18
CA PHE A 172 -4.33 -4.66 1.06
C PHE A 172 -5.63 -3.88 0.87
N GLY A 173 -6.10 -3.69 -0.36
CA GLY A 173 -7.35 -2.98 -0.67
C GLY A 173 -7.18 -1.47 -0.87
N TYR A 174 -5.94 -1.03 -1.10
CA TYR A 174 -5.55 0.36 -1.29
C TYR A 174 -4.93 0.58 -2.67
N TYR A 175 -4.88 1.82 -3.16
CA TYR A 175 -4.14 2.15 -4.37
C TYR A 175 -3.64 3.58 -4.33
N PHE A 176 -2.54 3.88 -5.02
CA PHE A 176 -2.15 5.27 -5.24
C PHE A 176 -3.07 5.92 -6.26
N TYR A 177 -3.59 7.12 -6.00
CA TYR A 177 -4.52 7.78 -6.94
C TYR A 177 -3.94 7.97 -8.35
N TRP A 178 -2.61 7.97 -8.48
CA TRP A 178 -1.87 8.11 -9.73
C TRP A 178 -1.44 6.77 -10.36
N SER A 179 -1.66 5.63 -9.69
CA SER A 179 -1.38 4.30 -10.21
C SER A 179 -2.58 3.61 -10.87
N ASN A 180 -3.78 4.21 -10.80
CA ASN A 180 -5.01 3.61 -11.30
C ASN A 180 -5.43 4.20 -12.66
N GLN A 181 -5.03 3.50 -13.71
CA GLN A 181 -5.65 3.40 -15.04
C GLN A 181 -4.80 2.39 -15.83
N ASN A 182 -5.35 1.79 -16.90
CA ASN A 182 -4.78 0.71 -17.72
C ASN A 182 -3.46 1.05 -18.46
N ASN A 183 -2.72 2.02 -17.96
CA ASN A 183 -1.38 2.45 -18.31
C ASN A 183 -0.71 2.89 -17.02
N ILE A 184 -0.32 1.92 -16.19
CA ILE A 184 0.69 2.18 -15.16
C ILE A 184 1.87 2.74 -15.97
N PHE A 185 2.25 4.00 -15.67
CA PHE A 185 3.16 4.86 -16.42
C PHE A 185 2.58 5.59 -17.65
N PHE A 186 1.77 6.63 -17.42
CA PHE A 186 2.10 7.88 -18.11
C PHE A 186 3.50 8.30 -17.62
N ILE A 187 4.53 7.81 -18.33
CA ILE A 187 5.97 7.94 -18.04
C ILE A 187 6.36 9.37 -17.63
N GLN A 188 5.63 10.38 -18.12
CA GLN A 188 5.86 11.79 -17.82
C GLN A 188 5.60 12.15 -16.34
N ASN A 189 4.52 11.65 -15.71
CA ASN A 189 4.22 11.95 -14.30
C ASN A 189 5.13 11.19 -13.34
N TYR A 190 5.49 9.95 -13.67
CA TYR A 190 6.46 9.17 -12.89
C TYR A 190 7.81 9.88 -12.82
N LYS A 191 8.39 10.25 -13.96
CA LYS A 191 9.70 10.90 -14.02
C LYS A 191 9.72 12.26 -13.32
N LYS A 192 8.66 13.06 -13.49
CA LYS A 192 8.67 14.45 -12.99
C LYS A 192 8.45 14.56 -11.47
N HIS A 193 7.66 13.65 -10.88
CA HIS A 193 7.23 13.79 -9.48
C HIS A 193 7.63 12.62 -8.61
N ILE A 194 7.47 11.38 -9.07
CA ILE A 194 7.74 10.20 -8.23
C ILE A 194 9.23 9.89 -8.15
N GLU A 195 9.95 9.96 -9.28
CA GLU A 195 11.39 9.66 -9.31
C GLU A 195 12.18 10.66 -8.43
N LYS A 196 11.81 11.94 -8.45
CA LYS A 196 12.37 12.97 -7.59
C LYS A 196 12.11 12.71 -6.10
N ASP A 197 10.87 12.35 -5.73
CA ASP A 197 10.54 12.02 -4.34
C ASP A 197 11.37 10.82 -3.85
N LEU A 198 11.50 9.77 -4.68
CA LEU A 198 12.32 8.59 -4.37
C LEU A 198 13.81 8.94 -4.21
N GLU A 199 14.33 9.85 -5.04
CA GLU A 199 15.71 10.35 -4.93
C GLU A 199 15.95 11.06 -3.61
N ILE A 200 15.06 12.00 -3.25
CA ILE A 200 15.11 12.72 -1.98
C ILE A 200 15.10 11.74 -0.81
N PHE A 201 14.15 10.79 -0.80
CA PHE A 201 14.08 9.77 0.26
C PHE A 201 15.36 8.93 0.32
N THR A 202 15.92 8.49 -0.80
CA THR A 202 17.18 7.73 -0.78
C THR A 202 18.33 8.52 -0.21
N TYR A 203 18.43 9.81 -0.54
CA TYR A 203 19.47 10.69 -0.02
C TYR A 203 19.29 10.92 1.48
N GLU A 204 18.09 11.28 1.91
CA GLU A 204 17.80 11.58 3.32
C GLU A 204 17.90 10.34 4.23
N LEU A 205 17.57 9.15 3.73
CA LEU A 205 17.74 7.89 4.47
C LEU A 205 19.22 7.52 4.71
N GLN A 206 20.16 8.07 3.93
CA GLN A 206 21.60 7.89 4.18
C GLN A 206 22.09 8.73 5.38
N GLU A 207 21.36 9.80 5.74
CA GLU A 207 21.65 10.63 6.90
C GLU A 207 21.16 9.93 8.19
N LYS A 208 22.03 9.11 8.80
CA LYS A 208 21.72 8.27 9.98
C LYS A 208 20.98 8.98 11.12
N ASN A 209 21.23 10.27 11.33
CA ASN A 209 20.63 11.05 12.42
C ASN A 209 19.16 11.45 12.19
N LYS A 210 18.60 11.18 11.00
CA LYS A 210 17.24 11.59 10.63
C LYS A 210 16.32 10.42 10.27
N VAL A 211 16.78 9.16 10.38
CA VAL A 211 16.06 7.99 9.86
C VAL A 211 14.62 7.89 10.40
N GLU A 212 14.40 8.17 11.69
CA GLU A 212 13.06 8.16 12.29
C GLU A 212 12.15 9.25 11.69
N TYR A 213 12.66 10.47 11.57
CA TYR A 213 11.94 11.59 10.96
C TYR A 213 11.59 11.29 9.50
N ILE A 214 12.54 10.78 8.72
CA ILE A 214 12.33 10.42 7.31
C ILE A 214 11.34 9.26 7.18
N THR A 215 11.37 8.28 8.08
CA THR A 215 10.37 7.20 8.12
C THR A 215 8.97 7.76 8.27
N LEU A 216 8.77 8.74 9.16
CA LEU A 216 7.48 9.41 9.34
C LEU A 216 7.06 10.20 8.10
N GLU A 217 7.97 10.92 7.46
CA GLU A 217 7.67 11.68 6.23
C GLU A 217 7.31 10.75 5.06
N ILE A 218 8.00 9.63 4.91
CA ILE A 218 7.66 8.60 3.93
C ILE A 218 6.28 8.00 4.24
N LYS A 219 5.98 7.66 5.50
CA LYS A 219 4.65 7.18 5.90
C LYS A 219 3.57 8.19 5.53
N LYS A 220 3.76 9.48 5.85
CA LYS A 220 2.83 10.57 5.48
C LYS A 220 2.69 10.70 3.97
N TRP A 221 3.79 10.56 3.22
CA TRP A 221 3.77 10.60 1.76
C TRP A 221 2.94 9.47 1.18
N ILE A 222 3.17 8.23 1.62
CA ILE A 222 2.38 7.05 1.22
C ILE A 222 0.92 7.29 1.53
N TYR A 223 0.64 7.69 2.77
CA TYR A 223 -0.68 7.96 3.28
C TYR A 223 -1.44 9.01 2.44
N SER A 224 -0.84 10.17 2.21
CA SER A 224 -1.44 11.29 1.47
C SER A 224 -1.78 10.98 0.02
N LYS A 225 -1.17 9.93 -0.55
CA LYS A 225 -1.36 9.53 -1.94
C LYS A 225 -2.20 8.27 -2.12
N THR A 226 -2.53 7.60 -1.02
CA THR A 226 -3.27 6.36 -1.02
C THR A 226 -4.78 6.61 -0.94
N MET A 227 -5.55 5.78 -1.64
CA MET A 227 -7.01 5.72 -1.58
C MET A 227 -7.47 4.28 -1.40
N ILE A 228 -8.70 4.06 -0.95
CA ILE A 228 -9.30 2.71 -0.97
C ILE A 228 -9.65 2.33 -2.40
N ASP A 229 -9.23 1.14 -2.83
CA ASP A 229 -9.57 0.60 -4.14
C ASP A 229 -11.07 0.33 -4.22
N LEU A 230 -11.81 1.22 -4.88
CA LEU A 230 -13.25 1.08 -5.09
C LEU A 230 -13.58 0.18 -6.28
N ASN A 231 -12.60 -0.58 -6.79
CA ASN A 231 -12.60 -1.42 -7.98
C ASN A 231 -13.63 -0.99 -9.04
N PHE A 232 -13.20 -0.06 -9.88
CA PHE A 232 -13.83 0.14 -11.17
C PHE A 232 -13.49 -1.08 -12.04
N LYS A 233 -14.50 -1.86 -12.40
CA LYS A 233 -14.41 -2.73 -13.57
C LYS A 233 -14.14 -1.91 -14.82
#